data_AF-A0AA97GZE1-F1
#
_entry.id   AF-A0AA97GZE1-F1
#
_cell.length_a   1.000
_cell.length_b   1.000
_cell.length_c   1.000
_cell.angle_alpha   90.00
_cell.angle_beta   90.00
_cell.angle_gamma   90.00
#
_symmetry.space_group_name_H-M   'P 1'
#
loop_
_entity.id
_entity.type
_entity.pdbx_description
1 polymer ?
#
loop_
_entity_poly.entity_id
_entity_poly.type
_entity_poly.pdbx_seq_one_letter_code
_entity_poly.pdbx_strand_id
1 'polypeptide(L)'
;MAYPHAMSAPQIADADHDALIIISDDFSSLANQNLSQAITTHQAVDARIGKQVTLLVIDSKRVILAPTGPLNRDYDDVRRYFDAAKQGILEAKASGSTKPALYLPQASQDGRYQHALEVAFLGACQALWQPLEAREFHGQSIEPISQISLIGANEQTTKAVNAIAAGQYAARDLCGTEPERMAPPRFADYCVELFAGSKVSVEVISDINTIDKDYPMMSTVARASYAVERHHPRVVKLEYVPEGDVERTLMFVGKGLVYDTGGADLKVGGFMAGMSRDKGGAASVAGFMKSVADFAPKGVKVIAYLAVVRNSIGSDCFVPDEIITSREGVRVRIGNTDAEGRLAMGDLLSEMKDRALNEVNPELFTVATLTGHAARAMGPYSAYVENGPARQANISRKLADLGDLWADGAEVSRSRREDYDFIRPRTLADDVLSSNNAASAVTARGHQFPMAFLAIVGGLDKHGTESAQPLPYVHMDIAGSGVEGGDWQHGKPTAATVSSLFARYCL
;
A
#
# COMPACT_ATOMS: atom_id res chain seq x y z
N MET A 1 8.77 5.46 15.50
CA MET A 1 7.73 4.48 15.11
C MET A 1 8.10 3.14 15.71
N ALA A 2 7.20 2.49 16.44
CA ALA A 2 7.45 1.17 16.99
C ALA A 2 6.97 0.11 15.99
N TYR A 3 7.88 -0.77 15.55
CA TYR A 3 7.58 -1.99 14.82
C TYR A 3 8.58 -3.07 15.24
N PRO A 4 8.27 -4.37 15.09
CA PRO A 4 9.20 -5.44 15.42
C PRO A 4 10.40 -5.43 14.45
N HIS A 5 11.62 -5.33 14.99
CA HIS A 5 12.83 -5.37 14.18
C HIS A 5 13.28 -6.80 13.89
N ALA A 6 13.58 -7.10 12.63
CA ALA A 6 14.22 -8.35 12.23
C ALA A 6 15.69 -8.37 12.68
N MET A 7 16.07 -9.44 13.37
CA MET A 7 17.45 -9.72 13.81
C MET A 7 17.97 -10.96 13.07
N SER A 8 19.21 -10.94 12.58
CA SER A 8 19.79 -12.12 11.91
C SER A 8 20.29 -13.12 12.94
N ALA A 9 20.08 -14.40 12.68
CA ALA A 9 20.65 -15.49 13.47
C ALA A 9 21.04 -16.63 12.53
N PRO A 10 22.33 -17.03 12.44
CA PRO A 10 22.75 -18.10 11.53
C PRO A 10 22.08 -19.44 11.84
N GLN A 11 21.97 -19.78 13.13
CA GLN A 11 21.36 -21.01 13.61
C GLN A 11 20.41 -20.74 14.78
N ILE A 12 19.58 -21.73 15.11
CA ILE A 12 18.63 -21.66 16.24
C ILE A 12 19.35 -21.34 17.56
N ALA A 13 20.54 -21.91 17.77
CA ALA A 13 21.33 -21.72 18.98
C ALA A 13 21.85 -20.29 19.15
N ASP A 14 22.00 -19.55 18.05
CA ASP A 14 22.53 -18.17 18.05
C ASP A 14 21.44 -17.13 18.32
N ALA A 15 20.16 -17.50 18.20
CA ALA A 15 19.05 -16.59 18.44
C ALA A 15 18.76 -16.44 19.94
N ASP A 16 18.84 -15.21 20.46
CA ASP A 16 18.25 -14.85 21.75
C ASP A 16 16.72 -14.81 21.61
N HIS A 17 16.06 -15.94 21.93
CA HIS A 17 14.61 -16.09 21.76
C HIS A 17 13.93 -16.78 22.96
N ASP A 18 12.71 -16.33 23.27
CA ASP A 18 11.83 -16.90 24.29
C ASP A 18 10.69 -17.76 23.70
N ALA A 19 10.57 -17.78 22.38
CA ALA A 19 9.73 -18.68 21.60
C ALA A 19 10.36 -18.98 20.23
N LEU A 20 10.32 -20.24 19.79
CA LEU A 20 10.72 -20.66 18.45
C LEU A 20 9.48 -21.00 17.64
N ILE A 21 9.19 -20.23 16.59
CA ILE A 21 8.11 -20.47 15.65
C ILE A 21 8.69 -21.20 14.44
N ILE A 22 8.28 -22.46 14.27
CA ILE A 22 8.69 -23.33 13.18
C ILE A 22 7.59 -23.30 12.12
N ILE A 23 7.92 -22.84 10.92
CA ILE A 23 6.98 -22.73 9.80
C ILE A 23 7.35 -23.77 8.75
N SER A 24 6.47 -24.75 8.53
CA SER A 24 6.72 -25.84 7.58
C SER A 24 5.43 -26.55 7.17
N ASP A 25 5.48 -27.27 6.05
CA ASP A 25 4.47 -28.23 5.62
C ASP A 25 4.65 -29.63 6.25
N ASP A 26 5.85 -29.94 6.75
CA ASP A 26 6.18 -31.18 7.44
C ASP A 26 7.06 -30.96 8.69
N PHE A 27 6.60 -31.44 9.84
CA PHE A 27 7.33 -31.35 11.11
C PHE A 27 8.04 -32.65 11.51
N SER A 28 7.89 -33.73 10.74
CA SER A 28 8.44 -35.05 11.07
C SER A 28 9.94 -35.20 10.74
N SER A 29 10.48 -34.31 9.90
CA SER A 29 11.82 -34.44 9.32
C SER A 29 12.72 -33.21 9.55
N LEU A 30 12.73 -32.68 10.77
CA LEU A 30 13.61 -31.55 11.11
C LEU A 30 15.08 -31.95 11.23
N ALA A 31 15.99 -31.06 10.80
CA ALA A 31 17.44 -31.28 10.93
C ALA A 31 17.91 -31.45 12.39
N ASN A 32 17.21 -30.81 13.34
CA ASN A 32 17.43 -31.01 14.76
C ASN A 32 16.67 -32.26 15.23
N GLN A 33 17.39 -33.35 15.48
CA GLN A 33 16.81 -34.64 15.85
C GLN A 33 16.06 -34.61 17.19
N ASN A 34 16.57 -33.88 18.20
CA ASN A 34 15.90 -33.76 19.49
C ASN A 34 14.53 -33.08 19.34
N LEU A 35 14.49 -32.01 18.56
CA LEU A 35 13.26 -31.27 18.27
C LEU A 35 12.27 -32.12 17.47
N SER A 36 12.74 -32.83 16.44
CA SER A 36 11.91 -33.76 15.65
C SER A 36 11.31 -34.88 16.50
N GLN A 37 12.11 -35.50 17.37
CA GLN A 37 11.66 -36.58 18.25
C GLN A 37 10.63 -36.09 19.28
N ALA A 38 10.85 -34.91 19.87
CA ALA A 38 9.91 -34.30 20.79
C ALA A 38 8.57 -34.01 20.10
N ILE A 39 8.59 -33.39 18.92
CA ILE A 39 7.38 -33.10 18.14
C ILE A 39 6.64 -34.39 17.77
N THR A 40 7.35 -35.41 17.30
CA THR A 40 6.75 -36.72 16.97
C THR A 40 6.07 -37.36 18.18
N THR A 41 6.68 -37.25 19.37
CA THR A 41 6.09 -37.74 20.62
C THR A 41 4.80 -37.00 20.95
N HIS A 42 4.77 -35.67 20.80
CA HIS A 42 3.56 -34.88 20.99
C HIS A 42 2.48 -35.19 19.94
N GLN A 43 2.86 -35.45 18.70
CA GLN A 43 1.92 -35.79 17.62
C GLN A 43 1.14 -37.08 17.89
N ALA A 44 1.73 -38.01 18.64
CA ALA A 44 1.04 -39.25 19.05
C ALA A 44 -0.16 -38.99 19.98
N VAL A 45 -0.24 -37.83 20.62
CA VAL A 45 -1.30 -37.48 21.59
C VAL A 45 -2.08 -36.22 21.23
N ASP A 46 -1.55 -35.35 20.35
CA ASP A 46 -2.24 -34.17 19.83
C ASP A 46 -2.37 -34.23 18.31
N ALA A 47 -3.56 -34.63 17.84
CA ALA A 47 -3.87 -34.80 16.42
C ALA A 47 -3.95 -33.47 15.63
N ARG A 48 -3.79 -32.32 16.29
CA ARG A 48 -3.76 -30.97 15.68
C ARG A 48 -2.39 -30.63 15.12
N ILE A 49 -1.32 -31.26 15.60
CA ILE A 49 0.05 -31.02 15.12
C ILE A 49 0.13 -31.30 13.61
N GLY A 50 0.67 -30.32 12.87
CA GLY A 50 0.72 -30.32 11.40
C GLY A 50 -0.57 -29.89 10.70
N LYS A 51 -1.67 -29.66 11.42
CA LYS A 51 -2.98 -29.24 10.83
C LYS A 51 -3.39 -27.82 11.22
N GLN A 52 -3.00 -27.36 12.39
CA GLN A 52 -3.20 -25.99 12.85
C GLN A 52 -2.05 -25.55 13.75
N VAL A 53 -2.01 -24.26 14.10
CA VAL A 53 -1.00 -23.75 15.02
C VAL A 53 -1.12 -24.44 16.38
N THR A 54 0.02 -24.88 16.91
CA THR A 54 0.11 -25.54 18.21
C THR A 54 1.33 -25.03 18.97
N LEU A 55 1.16 -24.83 20.29
CA LEU A 55 2.24 -24.49 21.20
C LEU A 55 2.66 -25.74 21.98
N LEU A 56 3.95 -26.02 21.97
CA LEU A 56 4.62 -27.06 22.74
C LEU A 56 5.61 -26.42 23.72
N VAL A 57 5.94 -27.15 24.79
CA VAL A 57 7.03 -26.79 25.71
C VAL A 57 8.10 -27.85 25.59
N ILE A 58 9.24 -27.47 25.02
CA ILE A 58 10.40 -28.36 24.81
C ILE A 58 11.61 -27.69 25.45
N ASP A 59 12.31 -28.41 26.32
CA ASP A 59 13.47 -27.89 27.09
C ASP A 59 13.18 -26.56 27.81
N SER A 60 11.98 -26.44 28.39
CA SER A 60 11.47 -25.22 29.05
C SER A 60 11.36 -23.98 28.15
N LYS A 61 11.35 -24.15 26.82
CA LYS A 61 11.11 -23.09 25.84
C LYS A 61 9.79 -23.31 25.11
N ARG A 62 9.17 -22.20 24.67
CA ARG A 62 7.98 -22.23 23.81
C ARG A 62 8.40 -22.63 22.40
N VAL A 63 7.82 -23.71 21.87
CA VAL A 63 7.99 -24.12 20.48
C VAL A 63 6.62 -24.10 19.82
N ILE A 64 6.46 -23.24 18.81
CA ILE A 64 5.20 -23.04 18.10
C ILE A 64 5.33 -23.66 16.73
N LEU A 65 4.47 -24.64 16.42
CA LEU A 65 4.42 -25.27 15.12
C LEU A 65 3.34 -24.56 14.30
N ALA A 66 3.74 -23.91 13.22
CA ALA A 66 2.87 -23.14 12.33
C ALA A 66 2.80 -23.81 10.95
N PRO A 67 1.80 -24.69 10.71
CA PRO A 67 1.72 -25.42 9.45
C PRO A 67 1.39 -24.48 8.28
N THR A 68 2.18 -24.57 7.21
CA THR A 68 1.82 -23.91 5.93
C THR A 68 0.68 -24.63 5.23
N GLY A 69 0.46 -25.91 5.54
CA GLY A 69 -0.30 -26.82 4.69
C GLY A 69 0.51 -27.21 3.44
N PRO A 70 -0.09 -27.95 2.49
CA PRO A 70 0.61 -28.37 1.28
C PRO A 70 1.10 -27.17 0.47
N LEU A 71 2.30 -27.31 -0.11
CA LEU A 71 2.97 -26.30 -0.95
C LEU A 71 3.12 -26.72 -2.42
N ASN A 72 2.58 -27.87 -2.79
CA ASN A 72 2.81 -28.51 -4.07
C ASN A 72 1.64 -28.40 -5.04
N ARG A 73 0.57 -27.66 -4.70
CA ARG A 73 -0.57 -27.45 -5.60
C ARG A 73 -0.31 -26.24 -6.50
N ASP A 74 -0.92 -26.23 -7.67
CA ASP A 74 -0.68 -25.19 -8.69
C ASP A 74 -1.06 -23.78 -8.23
N TYR A 75 -2.00 -23.66 -7.29
CA TYR A 75 -2.48 -22.39 -6.74
C TYR A 75 -1.79 -21.99 -5.43
N ASP A 76 -0.90 -22.83 -4.89
CA ASP A 76 -0.15 -22.45 -3.69
C ASP A 76 0.91 -21.40 -4.05
N ASP A 77 1.13 -20.45 -3.15
CA ASP A 77 2.13 -19.40 -3.29
C ASP A 77 2.73 -19.02 -1.93
N VAL A 78 3.65 -18.05 -1.94
CA VAL A 78 4.41 -17.60 -0.77
C VAL A 78 3.51 -17.14 0.40
N ARG A 79 2.24 -16.77 0.15
CA ARG A 79 1.29 -16.40 1.21
C ARG A 79 0.98 -17.55 2.15
N ARG A 80 1.25 -18.81 1.76
CA ARG A 80 1.20 -19.94 2.71
C ARG A 80 2.13 -19.75 3.90
N TYR A 81 3.32 -19.17 3.68
CA TYR A 81 4.25 -18.80 4.74
C TYR A 81 3.81 -17.53 5.49
N PHE A 82 3.29 -16.53 4.77
CA PHE A 82 2.72 -15.32 5.36
C PHE A 82 1.63 -15.64 6.39
N ASP A 83 0.66 -16.47 6.00
CA ASP A 83 -0.48 -16.84 6.84
C ASP A 83 -0.04 -17.69 8.04
N ALA A 84 0.85 -18.66 7.83
CA ALA A 84 1.37 -19.50 8.89
C ALA A 84 2.13 -18.65 9.93
N ALA A 85 2.97 -17.72 9.47
CA ALA A 85 3.68 -16.79 10.35
C ALA A 85 2.73 -15.87 11.11
N LYS A 86 1.67 -15.36 10.45
CA LYS A 86 0.62 -14.54 11.07
C LYS A 86 -0.04 -15.27 12.24
N GLN A 87 -0.40 -16.53 12.06
CA GLN A 87 -1.00 -17.33 13.14
C GLN A 87 0.03 -17.70 14.22
N GLY A 88 1.24 -18.09 13.82
CA GLY A 88 2.30 -18.47 14.76
C GLY A 88 2.74 -17.32 15.68
N ILE A 89 2.87 -16.10 15.15
CA ILE A 89 3.26 -14.94 15.96
C ILE A 89 2.15 -14.52 16.93
N LEU A 90 0.88 -14.71 16.57
CA LEU A 90 -0.24 -14.42 17.46
C LEU A 90 -0.26 -15.39 18.64
N GLU A 91 0.01 -16.68 18.40
CA GLU A 91 0.20 -17.67 19.46
C GLU A 91 1.41 -17.34 20.35
N ALA A 92 2.52 -16.87 19.76
CA ALA A 92 3.69 -16.41 20.51
C ALA A 92 3.32 -15.25 21.44
N LYS A 93 2.65 -14.22 20.91
CA LYS A 93 2.18 -13.08 21.70
C LYS A 93 1.22 -13.53 22.80
N ALA A 94 0.24 -14.39 22.49
CA ALA A 94 -0.76 -14.86 23.45
C ALA A 94 -0.16 -15.68 24.59
N SER A 95 0.91 -16.44 24.31
CA SER A 95 1.65 -17.21 25.31
C SER A 95 2.68 -16.39 26.10
N GLY A 96 2.76 -15.07 25.87
CA GLY A 96 3.62 -14.14 26.59
C GLY A 96 5.06 -14.05 26.07
N SER A 97 5.30 -14.39 24.79
CA SER A 97 6.58 -14.15 24.13
C SER A 97 6.78 -12.66 23.84
N THR A 98 8.03 -12.22 23.97
CA THR A 98 8.51 -10.86 23.67
C THR A 98 9.65 -10.86 22.65
N LYS A 99 10.31 -12.01 22.45
CA LYS A 99 11.43 -12.18 21.51
C LYS A 99 11.29 -13.51 20.76
N PRO A 100 10.29 -13.66 19.87
CA PRO A 100 10.14 -14.87 19.08
C PRO A 100 11.22 -14.97 17.98
N ALA A 101 11.54 -16.20 17.58
CA ALA A 101 12.35 -16.50 16.40
C ALA A 101 11.50 -17.21 15.34
N LEU A 102 11.66 -16.84 14.07
CA LEU A 102 11.08 -17.53 12.91
C LEU A 102 12.12 -18.47 12.30
N TYR A 103 11.73 -19.74 12.13
CA TYR A 103 12.58 -20.76 11.54
C TYR A 103 11.84 -21.56 10.46
N LEU A 104 12.44 -21.65 9.27
CA LEU A 104 11.95 -22.42 8.13
C LEU A 104 12.94 -23.58 7.89
N PRO A 105 12.72 -24.78 8.47
CA PRO A 105 13.70 -25.88 8.50
C PRO A 105 14.05 -26.47 7.14
N GLN A 106 13.12 -26.41 6.17
CA GLN A 106 13.28 -26.90 4.81
C GLN A 106 12.52 -25.97 3.87
N ALA A 107 13.10 -24.79 3.58
CA ALA A 107 12.51 -23.90 2.59
C ALA A 107 12.37 -24.65 1.25
N SER A 108 11.16 -24.60 0.68
CA SER A 108 10.88 -25.22 -0.62
C SER A 108 11.88 -24.70 -1.67
N GLN A 109 12.38 -25.61 -2.51
CA GLN A 109 13.31 -25.27 -3.60
C GLN A 109 12.58 -24.71 -4.84
N ASP A 110 11.25 -24.68 -4.80
CA ASP A 110 10.44 -24.06 -5.83
C ASP A 110 10.58 -22.52 -5.75
N GLY A 111 10.87 -21.90 -6.91
CA GLY A 111 11.09 -20.46 -7.03
C GLY A 111 9.94 -19.59 -6.53
N ARG A 112 8.71 -20.13 -6.44
CA ARG A 112 7.56 -19.45 -5.81
C ARG A 112 7.81 -19.06 -4.36
N TYR A 113 8.72 -19.74 -3.66
CA TYR A 113 8.96 -19.58 -2.23
C TYR A 113 10.34 -18.97 -1.92
N GLN A 114 11.02 -18.39 -2.90
CA GLN A 114 12.38 -17.86 -2.74
C GLN A 114 12.50 -16.72 -1.70
N HIS A 115 11.39 -16.08 -1.33
CA HIS A 115 11.31 -15.04 -0.29
C HIS A 115 10.46 -15.47 0.92
N ALA A 116 10.32 -16.78 1.17
CA ALA A 116 9.43 -17.30 2.21
C ALA A 116 9.76 -16.79 3.62
N LEU A 117 11.04 -16.63 3.96
CA LEU A 117 11.45 -16.13 5.28
C LEU A 117 11.12 -14.64 5.44
N GLU A 118 11.38 -13.84 4.41
CA GLU A 118 11.05 -12.43 4.35
C GLU A 118 9.54 -12.21 4.47
N VAL A 119 8.77 -12.94 3.66
CA VAL A 119 7.31 -12.87 3.65
C VAL A 119 6.72 -13.38 4.97
N ALA A 120 7.30 -14.40 5.60
CA ALA A 120 6.90 -14.84 6.93
C ALA A 120 7.09 -13.72 7.98
N PHE A 121 8.23 -13.02 7.95
CA PHE A 121 8.46 -11.87 8.83
C PHE A 121 7.45 -10.74 8.58
N LEU A 122 7.16 -10.40 7.33
CA LEU A 122 6.15 -9.39 6.98
C LEU A 122 4.74 -9.81 7.43
N GLY A 123 4.40 -11.09 7.33
CA GLY A 123 3.15 -11.66 7.85
C GLY A 123 3.05 -11.57 9.37
N ALA A 124 4.15 -11.82 10.07
CA ALA A 124 4.22 -11.63 11.52
C ALA A 124 4.02 -10.15 11.89
N CYS A 125 4.67 -9.24 11.17
CA CYS A 125 4.53 -7.79 11.33
C CYS A 125 3.09 -7.30 11.11
N GLN A 126 2.41 -7.79 10.06
CA GLN A 126 0.99 -7.52 9.78
C GLN A 126 0.09 -7.98 10.93
N ALA A 127 0.37 -9.17 11.50
CA ALA A 127 -0.38 -9.71 12.63
C ALA A 127 -0.24 -8.85 13.89
N LEU A 128 0.96 -8.32 14.13
CA LEU A 128 1.29 -7.60 15.35
C LEU A 128 0.78 -6.16 15.36
N TRP A 129 0.77 -5.48 14.21
CA TRP A 129 0.39 -4.06 14.11
C TRP A 129 -0.94 -3.77 14.81
N GLN A 130 -0.96 -2.73 15.64
CA GLN A 130 -2.14 -2.16 16.27
C GLN A 130 -2.39 -0.72 15.80
N PRO A 131 -3.65 -0.28 15.71
CA PRO A 131 -3.99 1.10 15.36
C PRO A 131 -3.30 2.12 16.28
N LEU A 132 -2.94 3.27 15.71
CA LEU A 132 -2.20 4.32 16.43
C LEU A 132 -2.93 4.77 17.70
N GLU A 133 -4.25 5.00 17.59
CA GLU A 133 -5.08 5.38 18.74
C GLU A 133 -5.10 4.32 19.85
N ALA A 134 -5.03 3.03 19.50
CA ALA A 134 -4.97 1.95 20.48
C ALA A 134 -3.61 1.94 21.20
N ARG A 135 -2.51 2.17 20.46
CA ARG A 135 -1.16 2.22 21.02
C ARG A 135 -0.97 3.40 21.97
N GLU A 136 -1.62 4.51 21.70
CA GLU A 136 -1.56 5.68 22.58
C GLU A 136 -2.43 5.53 23.83
N PHE A 137 -3.60 4.90 23.68
CA PHE A 137 -4.49 4.68 24.81
C PHE A 137 -3.99 3.58 25.76
N HIS A 138 -3.54 2.44 25.21
CA HIS A 138 -3.09 1.30 26.00
C HIS A 138 -1.57 1.30 26.26
N GLY A 139 -0.79 2.14 25.58
CA GLY A 139 0.65 2.17 25.68
C GLY A 139 1.33 0.96 25.02
N GLN A 140 2.59 0.71 25.42
CA GLN A 140 3.44 -0.32 24.79
C GLN A 140 2.99 -1.77 25.08
N SER A 141 2.09 -2.00 26.04
CA SER A 141 1.69 -3.36 26.44
C SER A 141 0.94 -4.13 25.34
N ILE A 142 0.36 -3.44 24.35
CA ILE A 142 -0.36 -4.09 23.25
C ILE A 142 0.55 -4.53 22.10
N GLU A 143 1.81 -4.11 22.09
CA GLU A 143 2.85 -4.54 21.14
C GLU A 143 4.10 -5.02 21.90
N PRO A 144 4.00 -6.13 22.67
CA PRO A 144 5.10 -6.58 23.54
C PRO A 144 6.29 -7.19 22.78
N ILE A 145 6.14 -7.47 21.48
CA ILE A 145 7.18 -8.04 20.63
C ILE A 145 7.87 -6.90 19.88
N SER A 146 9.09 -6.57 20.29
CA SER A 146 9.89 -5.49 19.67
C SER A 146 10.94 -6.00 18.69
N GLN A 147 11.22 -7.30 18.69
CA GLN A 147 12.20 -7.92 17.81
C GLN A 147 11.77 -9.34 17.44
N ILE A 148 12.16 -9.77 16.24
CA ILE A 148 11.91 -11.11 15.72
C ILE A 148 13.21 -11.62 15.11
N SER A 149 13.75 -12.70 15.66
CA SER A 149 14.97 -13.33 15.12
C SER A 149 14.63 -14.15 13.88
N LEU A 150 15.34 -13.95 12.78
CA LEU A 150 15.18 -14.69 11.53
C LEU A 150 16.30 -15.71 11.39
N ILE A 151 16.00 -16.98 11.65
CA ILE A 151 16.98 -18.06 11.58
C ILE A 151 17.35 -18.33 10.12
N GLY A 152 18.64 -18.27 9.81
CA GLY A 152 19.19 -18.45 8.46
C GLY A 152 19.25 -17.17 7.62
N ALA A 153 18.76 -16.04 8.12
CA ALA A 153 18.86 -14.75 7.42
C ALA A 153 20.25 -14.13 7.57
N ASN A 154 20.70 -13.42 6.52
CA ASN A 154 21.89 -12.58 6.58
C ASN A 154 21.54 -11.10 6.88
N GLU A 155 22.56 -10.26 7.04
CA GLU A 155 22.38 -8.82 7.32
C GLU A 155 21.65 -8.09 6.18
N GLN A 156 21.88 -8.48 4.92
CA GLN A 156 21.20 -7.85 3.78
C GLN A 156 19.70 -8.15 3.78
N THR A 157 19.31 -9.40 4.06
CA THR A 157 17.92 -9.82 4.21
C THR A 157 17.24 -9.03 5.33
N THR A 158 17.86 -8.99 6.52
CA THR A 158 17.29 -8.26 7.66
C THR A 158 17.21 -6.75 7.41
N LYS A 159 18.22 -6.15 6.77
CA LYS A 159 18.17 -4.75 6.33
C LYS A 159 16.99 -4.49 5.40
N ALA A 160 16.79 -5.34 4.38
CA ALA A 160 15.70 -5.19 3.42
C ALA A 160 14.32 -5.29 4.09
N VAL A 161 14.07 -6.35 4.85
CA VAL A 161 12.74 -6.55 5.47
C VAL A 161 12.45 -5.54 6.58
N ASN A 162 13.47 -5.05 7.29
CA ASN A 162 13.30 -3.96 8.25
C ASN A 162 12.87 -2.65 7.57
N ALA A 163 13.42 -2.33 6.40
CA ALA A 163 13.01 -1.16 5.63
C ALA A 163 11.57 -1.32 5.11
N ILE A 164 11.21 -2.50 4.55
CA ILE A 164 9.84 -2.79 4.11
C ILE A 164 8.85 -2.69 5.28
N ALA A 165 9.17 -3.30 6.42
CA ALA A 165 8.30 -3.29 7.59
C ALA A 165 8.10 -1.88 8.14
N ALA A 166 9.14 -1.05 8.19
CA ALA A 166 9.05 0.36 8.58
C ALA A 166 8.06 1.13 7.68
N GLY A 167 8.19 0.96 6.36
CA GLY A 167 7.28 1.58 5.40
C GLY A 167 5.85 1.06 5.50
N GLN A 168 5.66 -0.24 5.66
CA GLN A 168 4.32 -0.81 5.84
C GLN A 168 3.67 -0.35 7.15
N TYR A 169 4.40 -0.25 8.27
CA TYR A 169 3.87 0.30 9.52
C TYR A 169 3.47 1.78 9.34
N ALA A 170 4.30 2.58 8.67
CA ALA A 170 3.98 3.96 8.37
C ALA A 170 2.69 4.09 7.54
N ALA A 171 2.54 3.27 6.50
CA ALA A 171 1.33 3.24 5.69
C ALA A 171 0.10 2.75 6.47
N ARG A 172 0.25 1.75 7.36
CA ARG A 172 -0.84 1.27 8.21
C ARG A 172 -1.29 2.32 9.22
N ASP A 173 -0.36 3.05 9.83
CA ASP A 173 -0.65 4.16 10.74
C ASP A 173 -1.39 5.27 9.99
N LEU A 174 -0.84 5.73 8.86
CA LEU A 174 -1.47 6.76 8.04
C LEU A 174 -2.83 6.35 7.51
N CYS A 175 -3.06 5.08 7.13
CA CYS A 175 -4.31 4.63 6.54
C CYS A 175 -5.37 4.28 7.61
N GLY A 176 -4.97 3.51 8.61
CA GLY A 176 -5.86 2.88 9.60
C GLY A 176 -6.35 3.82 10.69
N THR A 177 -5.64 4.92 10.94
CA THR A 177 -6.03 5.89 11.97
C THR A 177 -7.34 6.59 11.61
N GLU A 178 -8.16 6.84 12.63
CA GLU A 178 -9.48 7.48 12.50
C GLU A 178 -9.42 8.91 11.89
N PRO A 179 -10.50 9.39 11.27
CA PRO A 179 -10.46 10.56 10.39
C PRO A 179 -10.20 11.91 11.09
N GLU A 180 -10.43 12.02 12.39
CA GLU A 180 -10.19 13.26 13.15
C GLU A 180 -8.71 13.35 13.56
N ARG A 181 -8.13 12.23 14.00
CA ARG A 181 -6.73 12.10 14.34
C ARG A 181 -5.83 12.16 13.12
N MET A 182 -6.29 11.66 11.98
CA MET A 182 -5.58 11.71 10.71
C MET A 182 -6.26 12.63 9.69
N ALA A 183 -6.79 13.76 10.16
CA ALA A 183 -7.27 14.86 9.31
C ALA A 183 -6.11 15.47 8.49
N PRO A 184 -6.35 16.29 7.44
CA PRO A 184 -5.29 16.60 6.47
C PRO A 184 -4.05 17.30 7.06
N PRO A 185 -4.18 18.28 7.99
CA PRO A 185 -3.01 18.85 8.68
C PRO A 185 -2.22 17.79 9.47
N ARG A 186 -2.91 16.90 10.19
CA ARG A 186 -2.28 15.84 11.01
C ARG A 186 -1.59 14.77 10.17
N PHE A 187 -2.15 14.44 9.01
CA PHE A 187 -1.50 13.57 8.04
C PHE A 187 -0.18 14.20 7.56
N ALA A 188 -0.19 15.49 7.25
CA ALA A 188 1.02 16.20 6.83
C ALA A 188 2.07 16.26 7.96
N ASP A 189 1.64 16.59 9.19
CA ASP A 189 2.51 16.58 10.37
C ASP A 189 3.17 15.21 10.58
N TYR A 190 2.39 14.13 10.43
CA TYR A 190 2.91 12.76 10.51
C TYR A 190 4.00 12.51 9.47
N CYS A 191 3.81 12.96 8.22
CA CYS A 191 4.85 12.84 7.20
C CYS A 191 6.12 13.64 7.56
N VAL A 192 5.98 14.86 8.08
CA VAL A 192 7.12 15.67 8.55
C VAL A 192 7.89 14.95 9.65
N GLU A 193 7.20 14.39 10.63
CA GLU A 193 7.81 13.62 11.72
C GLU A 193 8.44 12.31 11.23
N LEU A 194 7.79 11.62 10.29
CA LEU A 194 8.25 10.36 9.71
C LEU A 194 9.62 10.47 9.03
N PHE A 195 9.85 11.61 8.36
CA PHE A 195 11.06 11.85 7.57
C PHE A 195 12.06 12.78 8.26
N ALA A 196 11.77 13.23 9.48
CA ALA A 196 12.69 14.05 10.27
C ALA A 196 14.05 13.35 10.44
N GLY A 197 15.13 14.02 10.03
CA GLY A 197 16.49 13.46 10.08
C GLY A 197 16.82 12.42 9.01
N SER A 198 15.90 12.11 8.10
CA SER A 198 16.16 11.26 6.94
C SER A 198 16.71 12.05 5.74
N LYS A 199 17.02 11.36 4.64
CA LYS A 199 17.41 11.98 3.37
C LYS A 199 16.22 12.41 2.50
N VAL A 200 14.99 12.26 3.00
CA VAL A 200 13.78 12.69 2.29
C VAL A 200 13.48 14.14 2.65
N SER A 201 13.45 15.02 1.65
CA SER A 201 12.93 16.37 1.85
C SER A 201 11.40 16.33 1.90
N VAL A 202 10.81 17.15 2.77
CA VAL A 202 9.36 17.28 2.94
C VAL A 202 8.97 18.74 2.75
N GLU A 203 8.08 18.99 1.79
CA GLU A 203 7.42 20.28 1.60
C GLU A 203 5.91 20.10 1.82
N VAL A 204 5.31 21.00 2.59
CA VAL A 204 3.86 20.99 2.85
C VAL A 204 3.25 22.30 2.36
N ILE A 205 2.42 22.21 1.33
CA ILE A 205 1.60 23.34 0.88
C ILE A 205 0.31 23.32 1.69
N SER A 206 0.12 24.38 2.48
CA SER A 206 -1.01 24.55 3.40
C SER A 206 -1.81 25.83 3.16
N ASP A 207 -1.26 26.78 2.41
CA ASP A 207 -1.96 28.01 2.04
C ASP A 207 -3.07 27.71 1.03
N ILE A 208 -4.31 28.04 1.40
CA ILE A 208 -5.50 27.74 0.59
C ILE A 208 -5.44 28.46 -0.75
N ASN A 209 -4.98 29.72 -0.80
CA ASN A 209 -4.93 30.46 -2.05
C ASN A 209 -3.97 29.83 -3.06
N THR A 210 -2.84 29.31 -2.57
CA THR A 210 -1.89 28.54 -3.37
C THR A 210 -2.53 27.24 -3.88
N ILE A 211 -3.25 26.51 -3.02
CA ILE A 211 -3.95 25.28 -3.42
C ILE A 211 -5.05 25.57 -4.46
N ASP A 212 -5.86 26.60 -4.26
CA ASP A 212 -6.94 26.99 -5.17
C ASP A 212 -6.42 27.38 -6.55
N LYS A 213 -5.27 28.05 -6.59
CA LYS A 213 -4.63 28.48 -7.83
C LYS A 213 -3.92 27.33 -8.55
N ASP A 214 -3.11 26.55 -7.83
CA ASP A 214 -2.20 25.59 -8.45
C ASP A 214 -2.82 24.20 -8.64
N TYR A 215 -3.87 23.88 -7.85
CA TYR A 215 -4.61 22.61 -7.85
C TYR A 215 -6.15 22.81 -7.81
N PRO A 216 -6.74 23.49 -8.81
CA PRO A 216 -8.15 23.89 -8.80
C PRO A 216 -9.16 22.73 -8.70
N MET A 217 -8.88 21.55 -9.26
CA MET A 217 -9.73 20.36 -9.11
C MET A 217 -9.65 19.80 -7.69
N MET A 218 -8.46 19.75 -7.10
CA MET A 218 -8.29 19.32 -5.70
C MET A 218 -8.99 20.29 -4.75
N SER A 219 -8.86 21.59 -5.00
CA SER A 219 -9.60 22.65 -4.28
C SER A 219 -11.11 22.44 -4.38
N THR A 220 -11.63 22.16 -5.57
CA THR A 220 -13.06 21.89 -5.78
C THR A 220 -13.56 20.73 -4.89
N VAL A 221 -12.79 19.64 -4.78
CA VAL A 221 -13.13 18.51 -3.89
C VAL A 221 -13.15 18.94 -2.42
N ALA A 222 -12.23 19.82 -2.03
CA ALA A 222 -12.04 20.21 -0.64
C ALA A 222 -12.89 21.40 -0.19
N ARG A 223 -13.45 22.22 -1.08
CA ARG A 223 -14.00 23.55 -0.75
C ARG A 223 -15.13 23.52 0.30
N ALA A 224 -15.96 22.47 0.32
CA ALA A 224 -16.97 22.26 1.36
C ALA A 224 -16.40 22.05 2.77
N SER A 225 -15.13 21.65 2.88
CA SER A 225 -14.43 21.45 4.14
C SER A 225 -13.73 22.72 4.65
N TYR A 226 -13.66 23.80 3.86
CA TYR A 226 -12.90 25.01 4.20
C TYR A 226 -13.44 25.76 5.41
N ALA A 227 -14.73 25.58 5.75
CA ALA A 227 -15.31 26.13 6.97
C ALA A 227 -14.73 25.54 8.26
N VAL A 228 -14.01 24.41 8.18
CA VAL A 228 -13.42 23.71 9.33
C VAL A 228 -11.90 23.65 9.16
N GLU A 229 -11.16 24.46 9.92
CA GLU A 229 -9.71 24.62 9.78
C GLU A 229 -8.91 23.32 9.83
N ARG A 230 -9.28 22.43 10.77
CA ARG A 230 -8.65 21.10 10.90
C ARG A 230 -8.93 20.16 9.70
N HIS A 231 -9.82 20.52 8.79
CA HIS A 231 -10.08 19.80 7.53
C HIS A 231 -9.46 20.46 6.31
N HIS A 232 -8.77 21.60 6.48
CA HIS A 232 -8.14 22.31 5.36
C HIS A 232 -7.16 21.40 4.62
N PRO A 233 -7.21 21.38 3.28
CA PRO A 233 -6.42 20.45 2.47
C PRO A 233 -4.91 20.69 2.62
N ARG A 234 -4.12 19.67 2.30
CA ARG A 234 -2.67 19.74 2.22
C ARG A 234 -2.18 19.07 0.94
N VAL A 235 -1.18 19.66 0.31
CA VAL A 235 -0.32 18.92 -0.62
C VAL A 235 1.00 18.64 0.08
N VAL A 236 1.36 17.37 0.20
CA VAL A 236 2.64 16.95 0.77
C VAL A 236 3.53 16.48 -0.36
N LYS A 237 4.69 17.13 -0.55
CA LYS A 237 5.69 16.73 -1.53
C LYS A 237 6.89 16.12 -0.80
N LEU A 238 7.28 14.93 -1.22
CA LEU A 238 8.38 14.15 -0.67
C LEU A 238 9.40 13.90 -1.78
N GLU A 239 10.68 14.09 -1.50
CA GLU A 239 11.74 13.78 -2.46
C GLU A 239 12.94 13.11 -1.80
N TYR A 240 13.30 11.95 -2.34
CA TYR A 240 14.53 11.22 -2.02
C TYR A 240 15.47 11.30 -3.23
N VAL A 241 16.70 11.79 -2.98
CA VAL A 241 17.79 11.77 -3.96
C VAL A 241 18.84 10.78 -3.49
N PRO A 242 19.20 9.75 -4.30
CA PRO A 242 20.20 8.77 -3.92
C PRO A 242 21.60 9.40 -3.89
N GLU A 243 22.53 8.73 -3.21
CA GLU A 243 23.95 9.05 -3.39
C GLU A 243 24.43 8.58 -4.78
N GLY A 244 25.19 9.42 -5.46
CA GLY A 244 25.73 9.13 -6.79
C GLY A 244 24.79 9.52 -7.93
N ASP A 245 25.02 8.94 -9.11
CA ASP A 245 24.26 9.24 -10.31
C ASP A 245 22.83 8.68 -10.22
N VAL A 246 21.87 9.44 -10.74
CA VAL A 246 20.48 9.00 -10.88
C VAL A 246 20.34 8.24 -12.19
N GLU A 247 19.94 6.96 -12.11
CA GLU A 247 19.69 6.10 -13.27
C GLU A 247 18.19 6.03 -13.61
N ARG A 248 17.34 6.29 -12.63
CA ARG A 248 15.87 6.24 -12.74
C ARG A 248 15.21 7.16 -11.72
N THR A 249 14.09 7.74 -12.13
CA THR A 249 13.24 8.56 -11.27
C THR A 249 11.84 7.95 -11.18
N LEU A 250 11.44 7.53 -9.99
CA LEU A 250 10.09 7.09 -9.72
C LEU A 250 9.26 8.27 -9.23
N MET A 251 8.06 8.44 -9.78
CA MET A 251 7.24 9.63 -9.56
C MET A 251 5.81 9.22 -9.17
N PHE A 252 5.39 9.50 -7.94
CA PHE A 252 4.13 9.01 -7.38
C PHE A 252 3.15 10.13 -7.06
N VAL A 253 1.88 9.96 -7.42
CA VAL A 253 0.77 10.75 -6.89
C VAL A 253 -0.14 9.86 -6.05
N GLY A 254 -0.30 10.19 -4.77
CA GLY A 254 -1.10 9.40 -3.83
C GLY A 254 -2.46 10.05 -3.52
N LYS A 255 -3.55 9.27 -3.63
CA LYS A 255 -4.89 9.67 -3.17
C LYS A 255 -4.94 9.67 -1.64
N GLY A 256 -5.10 10.84 -1.02
CA GLY A 256 -5.18 11.04 0.43
C GLY A 256 -6.54 11.56 0.89
N LEU A 257 -7.63 10.89 0.53
CA LEU A 257 -8.97 11.27 1.01
C LEU A 257 -9.12 10.83 2.47
N VAL A 258 -8.89 11.76 3.41
CA VAL A 258 -8.84 11.42 4.84
C VAL A 258 -10.18 10.96 5.39
N TYR A 259 -11.25 11.41 4.74
CA TYR A 259 -12.59 10.90 4.89
C TYR A 259 -13.39 11.27 3.64
N ASP A 260 -14.15 10.31 3.12
CA ASP A 260 -14.99 10.50 1.95
C ASP A 260 -16.47 10.31 2.29
N THR A 261 -17.22 11.41 2.25
CA THR A 261 -18.68 11.39 2.41
C THR A 261 -19.40 11.09 1.10
N GLY A 262 -18.71 11.22 -0.04
CA GLY A 262 -19.28 11.30 -1.39
C GLY A 262 -19.68 12.70 -1.83
N GLY A 263 -19.65 13.71 -0.94
CA GLY A 263 -20.03 15.08 -1.28
C GLY A 263 -21.55 15.22 -1.47
N ALA A 264 -21.99 15.84 -2.57
CA ALA A 264 -23.42 15.98 -2.90
C ALA A 264 -24.07 14.63 -3.23
N ASP A 265 -23.35 13.74 -3.91
CA ASP A 265 -23.68 12.33 -4.13
C ASP A 265 -23.37 11.50 -2.86
N LEU A 266 -24.01 11.87 -1.75
CA LEU A 266 -23.73 11.34 -0.42
C LEU A 266 -23.80 9.80 -0.36
N LYS A 267 -22.79 9.17 0.26
CA LYS A 267 -22.82 7.75 0.58
C LYS A 267 -23.89 7.48 1.65
N VAL A 268 -24.97 6.83 1.24
CA VAL A 268 -26.10 6.43 2.11
C VAL A 268 -26.03 4.94 2.47
N GLY A 269 -26.96 4.45 3.30
CA GLY A 269 -27.13 3.01 3.55
C GLY A 269 -25.99 2.34 4.33
N GLY A 270 -25.16 3.11 5.03
CA GLY A 270 -24.03 2.61 5.81
C GLY A 270 -22.71 2.48 5.03
N PHE A 271 -22.70 2.77 3.72
CA PHE A 271 -21.49 2.66 2.88
C PHE A 271 -20.42 3.73 3.18
N MET A 272 -20.72 4.70 4.04
CA MET A 272 -19.74 5.68 4.52
C MET A 272 -18.80 5.10 5.59
N ALA A 273 -19.24 4.06 6.32
CA ALA A 273 -18.40 3.41 7.31
C ALA A 273 -17.15 2.80 6.64
N GLY A 274 -15.97 3.10 7.19
CA GLY A 274 -14.69 2.68 6.61
C GLY A 274 -14.05 3.66 5.62
N MET A 275 -14.76 4.71 5.18
CA MET A 275 -14.20 5.73 4.27
C MET A 275 -13.13 6.62 4.89
N SER A 276 -12.81 6.44 6.18
CA SER A 276 -11.57 7.00 6.74
C SER A 276 -10.34 6.38 6.09
N ARG A 277 -10.40 5.14 5.60
CA ARG A 277 -9.27 4.46 4.96
C ARG A 277 -9.10 4.81 3.48
N ASP A 278 -9.88 5.77 2.96
CA ASP A 278 -9.80 6.23 1.57
C ASP A 278 -8.56 7.13 1.27
N LYS A 279 -7.69 7.25 2.28
CA LYS A 279 -6.33 7.80 2.22
C LYS A 279 -5.25 6.74 1.98
N GLY A 280 -5.65 5.49 1.73
CA GLY A 280 -4.74 4.35 1.57
C GLY A 280 -3.69 4.53 0.46
N GLY A 281 -4.03 5.24 -0.62
CA GLY A 281 -3.12 5.51 -1.72
C GLY A 281 -1.94 6.39 -1.29
N ALA A 282 -2.22 7.54 -0.69
CA ALA A 282 -1.20 8.43 -0.13
C ALA A 282 -0.42 7.77 1.00
N ALA A 283 -1.08 6.99 1.85
CA ALA A 283 -0.44 6.24 2.92
C ALA A 283 0.56 5.20 2.38
N SER A 284 0.19 4.43 1.33
CA SER A 284 1.09 3.49 0.68
C SER A 284 2.31 4.18 0.07
N VAL A 285 2.12 5.32 -0.60
CA VAL A 285 3.24 6.08 -1.20
C VAL A 285 4.18 6.61 -0.13
N ALA A 286 3.66 7.18 0.96
CA ALA A 286 4.48 7.60 2.10
C ALA A 286 5.22 6.42 2.75
N GLY A 287 4.57 5.25 2.84
CA GLY A 287 5.20 4.01 3.30
C GLY A 287 6.34 3.56 2.40
N PHE A 288 6.16 3.58 1.08
CA PHE A 288 7.22 3.25 0.13
C PHE A 288 8.40 4.24 0.24
N MET A 289 8.12 5.54 0.34
CA MET A 289 9.15 6.56 0.60
C MET A 289 9.94 6.28 1.87
N LYS A 290 9.29 5.79 2.94
CA LYS A 290 9.96 5.39 4.18
C LYS A 290 10.86 4.16 3.97
N SER A 291 10.40 3.14 3.25
CA SER A 291 11.24 1.99 2.90
C SER A 291 12.47 2.41 2.10
N VAL A 292 12.31 3.31 1.13
CA VAL A 292 13.40 3.88 0.33
C VAL A 292 14.39 4.63 1.21
N ALA A 293 13.90 5.50 2.10
CA ALA A 293 14.74 6.29 3.00
C ALA A 293 15.63 5.41 3.92
N ASP A 294 15.06 4.34 4.46
CA ASP A 294 15.75 3.45 5.40
C ASP A 294 16.71 2.48 4.70
N PHE A 295 16.36 2.03 3.48
CA PHE A 295 17.23 1.13 2.72
C PHE A 295 18.36 1.88 1.99
N ALA A 296 18.06 3.09 1.52
CA ALA A 296 18.90 3.96 0.70
C ALA A 296 19.40 3.30 -0.59
N PRO A 297 18.51 2.94 -1.54
CA PRO A 297 18.92 2.37 -2.81
C PRO A 297 19.76 3.37 -3.62
N LYS A 298 20.72 2.85 -4.38
CA LYS A 298 21.55 3.63 -5.33
C LYS A 298 20.83 3.75 -6.66
N GLY A 299 21.09 4.82 -7.42
CA GLY A 299 20.56 5.00 -8.77
C GLY A 299 19.06 5.33 -8.86
N VAL A 300 18.30 5.21 -7.76
CA VAL A 300 16.84 5.41 -7.75
C VAL A 300 16.47 6.67 -6.99
N LYS A 301 16.07 7.70 -7.73
CA LYS A 301 15.42 8.90 -7.20
C LYS A 301 13.93 8.65 -7.06
N VAL A 302 13.31 9.15 -6.00
CA VAL A 302 11.86 9.03 -5.79
C VAL A 302 11.27 10.39 -5.44
N ILE A 303 10.25 10.79 -6.19
CA ILE A 303 9.46 12.01 -5.96
C ILE A 303 8.01 11.57 -5.74
N ALA A 304 7.37 12.08 -4.70
CA ALA A 304 6.00 11.74 -4.38
C ALA A 304 5.18 12.97 -3.97
N TYR A 305 4.02 13.16 -4.59
CA TYR A 305 3.05 14.21 -4.23
C TYR A 305 1.77 13.56 -3.67
N LEU A 306 1.33 13.98 -2.50
CA LEU A 306 0.17 13.41 -1.81
C LEU A 306 -0.95 14.44 -1.78
N ALA A 307 -2.09 14.12 -2.39
CA ALA A 307 -3.30 14.95 -2.34
C ALA A 307 -4.09 14.63 -1.07
N VAL A 308 -3.88 15.40 0.00
CA VAL A 308 -4.51 15.14 1.29
C VAL A 308 -5.71 16.06 1.49
N VAL A 309 -6.92 15.54 1.31
CA VAL A 309 -8.17 16.32 1.33
C VAL A 309 -9.29 15.58 2.04
N ARG A 310 -10.37 16.29 2.38
CA ARG A 310 -11.62 15.69 2.87
C ARG A 310 -12.77 16.04 1.93
N ASN A 311 -13.42 15.04 1.36
CA ASN A 311 -14.63 15.24 0.55
C ASN A 311 -15.84 15.34 1.48
N SER A 312 -16.29 16.57 1.74
CA SER A 312 -17.35 16.88 2.69
C SER A 312 -18.63 17.30 1.98
N ILE A 313 -19.78 17.05 2.61
CA ILE A 313 -21.05 17.66 2.23
C ILE A 313 -21.23 19.00 2.96
N GLY A 314 -21.69 20.04 2.27
CA GLY A 314 -21.87 21.37 2.82
C GLY A 314 -22.49 22.35 1.82
N SER A 315 -22.70 23.60 2.22
CA SER A 315 -23.32 24.63 1.37
C SER A 315 -22.51 24.97 0.12
N ASP A 316 -21.21 24.71 0.15
CA ASP A 316 -20.29 24.95 -0.96
C ASP A 316 -19.78 23.64 -1.59
N CYS A 317 -20.44 22.49 -1.38
CA CYS A 317 -20.03 21.28 -2.10
C CYS A 317 -20.18 21.46 -3.62
N PHE A 318 -19.27 20.86 -4.37
CA PHE A 318 -19.44 20.69 -5.82
C PHE A 318 -20.55 19.69 -6.09
N VAL A 319 -21.18 19.84 -7.25
CA VAL A 319 -22.39 19.08 -7.63
C VAL A 319 -22.22 18.49 -9.02
N PRO A 320 -22.97 17.43 -9.37
CA PRO A 320 -23.10 17.01 -10.77
C PRO A 320 -23.51 18.18 -11.67
N ASP A 321 -23.10 18.11 -12.94
CA ASP A 321 -23.24 19.14 -13.98
C ASP A 321 -22.32 20.36 -13.88
N GLU A 322 -21.67 20.59 -12.74
CA GLU A 322 -20.63 21.63 -12.64
C GLU A 322 -19.50 21.34 -13.64
N ILE A 323 -18.96 22.39 -14.25
CA ILE A 323 -17.80 22.29 -15.14
C ILE A 323 -16.65 23.04 -14.47
N ILE A 324 -15.61 22.31 -14.10
CA ILE A 324 -14.42 22.84 -13.45
C ILE A 324 -13.26 22.84 -14.44
N THR A 325 -12.21 23.61 -14.18
CA THR A 325 -11.03 23.67 -15.06
C THR A 325 -9.82 23.12 -14.33
N SER A 326 -9.13 22.15 -14.92
CA SER A 326 -7.90 21.59 -14.37
C SER A 326 -6.71 22.52 -14.56
N ARG A 327 -5.60 22.20 -13.90
CA ARG A 327 -4.28 22.83 -14.10
C ARG A 327 -3.83 22.80 -15.57
N GLU A 328 -4.10 21.71 -16.30
CA GLU A 328 -3.83 21.60 -17.75
C GLU A 328 -4.77 22.44 -18.62
N GLY A 329 -5.75 23.14 -18.03
CA GLY A 329 -6.78 23.90 -18.73
C GLY A 329 -7.93 23.04 -19.28
N VAL A 330 -8.03 21.77 -18.88
CA VAL A 330 -9.09 20.87 -19.33
C VAL A 330 -10.39 21.17 -18.59
N ARG A 331 -11.50 21.39 -19.32
CA ARG A 331 -12.83 21.61 -18.73
C ARG A 331 -13.47 20.25 -18.40
N VAL A 332 -13.60 19.96 -17.11
CA VAL A 332 -14.12 18.69 -16.59
C VAL A 332 -15.57 18.89 -16.16
N ARG A 333 -16.51 18.19 -16.81
CA ARG A 333 -17.89 18.07 -16.31
C ARG A 333 -17.94 17.03 -15.19
N ILE A 334 -18.51 17.42 -14.06
CA ILE A 334 -18.74 16.54 -12.91
C ILE A 334 -19.96 15.66 -13.19
N GLY A 335 -19.77 14.35 -13.19
CA GLY A 335 -20.87 13.39 -13.32
C GLY A 335 -21.35 12.81 -11.98
N ASN A 336 -20.44 12.65 -11.02
CA ASN A 336 -20.72 12.18 -9.66
C ASN A 336 -19.61 12.69 -8.71
N THR A 337 -19.98 13.24 -7.56
CA THR A 337 -19.05 13.83 -6.59
C THR A 337 -18.38 12.80 -5.67
N ASP A 338 -18.85 11.54 -5.70
CA ASP A 338 -18.22 10.33 -5.12
C ASP A 338 -17.13 9.74 -6.03
N ALA A 339 -16.83 10.41 -7.14
CA ALA A 339 -15.70 10.13 -8.01
C ALA A 339 -14.57 11.17 -7.81
N GLU A 340 -14.43 11.69 -6.59
CA GLU A 340 -13.53 12.77 -6.18
C GLU A 340 -12.04 12.43 -6.25
N GLY A 341 -11.66 11.18 -5.95
CA GLY A 341 -10.25 10.80 -5.79
C GLY A 341 -9.40 11.09 -7.03
N ARG A 342 -9.97 10.93 -8.22
CA ARG A 342 -9.30 11.24 -9.50
C ARG A 342 -9.17 12.75 -9.75
N LEU A 343 -10.12 13.55 -9.22
CA LEU A 343 -10.08 15.01 -9.29
C LEU A 343 -9.00 15.54 -8.35
N ALA A 344 -8.96 15.02 -7.12
CA ALA A 344 -7.95 15.37 -6.12
C ALA A 344 -6.52 15.10 -6.59
N MET A 345 -6.28 14.03 -7.35
CA MET A 345 -4.95 13.70 -7.88
C MET A 345 -4.61 14.39 -9.21
N GLY A 346 -5.59 14.78 -10.02
CA GLY A 346 -5.37 15.13 -11.42
C GLY A 346 -4.42 16.32 -11.63
N ASP A 347 -4.57 17.38 -10.84
CA ASP A 347 -3.67 18.54 -10.94
C ASP A 347 -2.26 18.25 -10.45
N LEU A 348 -2.12 17.42 -9.41
CA LEU A 348 -0.81 16.96 -8.93
C LEU A 348 -0.12 16.10 -9.98
N LEU A 349 -0.87 15.28 -10.72
CA LEU A 349 -0.35 14.48 -11.83
C LEU A 349 0.09 15.35 -13.01
N SER A 350 -0.63 16.44 -13.29
CA SER A 350 -0.20 17.45 -14.28
C SER A 350 1.14 18.09 -13.90
N GLU A 351 1.27 18.57 -12.66
CA GLU A 351 2.55 19.09 -12.18
C GLU A 351 3.66 18.03 -12.21
N MET A 352 3.36 16.81 -11.80
CA MET A 352 4.32 15.71 -11.81
C MET A 352 4.80 15.40 -13.23
N LYS A 353 3.89 15.42 -14.22
CA LYS A 353 4.22 15.24 -15.63
C LYS A 353 5.14 16.35 -16.13
N ASP A 354 4.90 17.62 -15.78
CA ASP A 354 5.79 18.72 -16.17
C ASP A 354 7.21 18.54 -15.61
N ARG A 355 7.31 18.08 -14.35
CA ARG A 355 8.59 17.75 -13.73
C ARG A 355 9.27 16.58 -14.42
N ALA A 356 8.53 15.55 -14.80
CA ALA A 356 9.05 14.31 -15.39
C ALA A 356 9.86 14.54 -16.67
N LEU A 357 9.53 15.58 -17.45
CA LEU A 357 10.21 15.91 -18.70
C LEU A 357 11.71 16.25 -18.51
N ASN A 358 12.13 16.56 -17.28
CA ASN A 358 13.50 16.91 -16.93
C ASN A 358 14.18 15.88 -16.03
N GLU A 359 13.52 14.74 -15.77
CA GLU A 359 14.04 13.69 -14.89
C GLU A 359 14.64 12.52 -15.70
N VAL A 360 15.57 11.79 -15.09
CA VAL A 360 16.21 10.64 -15.75
C VAL A 360 15.30 9.43 -15.70
N ASN A 361 14.96 8.88 -16.87
CA ASN A 361 14.12 7.67 -17.04
C ASN A 361 12.89 7.68 -16.11
N PRO A 362 11.98 8.67 -16.24
CA PRO A 362 10.86 8.83 -15.32
C PRO A 362 9.84 7.72 -15.48
N GLU A 363 9.35 7.17 -14.37
CA GLU A 363 8.18 6.28 -14.32
C GLU A 363 7.14 6.88 -13.38
N LEU A 364 5.96 7.19 -13.93
CA LEU A 364 4.88 7.82 -13.19
C LEU A 364 3.86 6.80 -12.69
N PHE A 365 3.37 7.04 -11.47
CA PHE A 365 2.40 6.21 -10.80
C PHE A 365 1.35 7.08 -10.13
N THR A 366 0.09 6.65 -10.18
CA THR A 366 -0.91 7.08 -9.20
C THR A 366 -1.29 5.89 -8.34
N VAL A 367 -1.44 6.07 -7.03
CA VAL A 367 -1.85 5.01 -6.10
C VAL A 367 -3.08 5.48 -5.36
N ALA A 368 -4.17 4.71 -5.44
CA ALA A 368 -5.45 5.14 -4.90
C ALA A 368 -6.37 3.98 -4.54
N THR A 369 -7.16 4.15 -3.48
CA THR A 369 -8.40 3.42 -3.24
C THR A 369 -9.49 4.02 -4.13
N LEU A 370 -9.44 3.74 -5.44
CA LEU A 370 -10.19 4.58 -6.39
C LEU A 370 -11.58 4.05 -6.71
N THR A 371 -11.73 2.74 -6.90
CA THR A 371 -13.01 2.22 -7.39
C THR A 371 -13.46 0.94 -6.72
N GLY A 372 -14.75 0.92 -6.31
CA GLY A 372 -15.40 -0.33 -5.89
C GLY A 372 -15.40 -1.40 -6.99
N HIS A 373 -15.25 -1.01 -8.27
CA HIS A 373 -15.13 -1.97 -9.36
C HIS A 373 -13.82 -2.76 -9.31
N ALA A 374 -12.69 -2.15 -8.93
CA ALA A 374 -11.43 -2.89 -8.80
C ALA A 374 -11.57 -4.01 -7.76
N ALA A 375 -12.14 -3.70 -6.59
CA ALA A 375 -12.42 -4.70 -5.55
C ALA A 375 -13.36 -5.82 -6.03
N ARG A 376 -14.40 -5.48 -6.80
CA ARG A 376 -15.34 -6.48 -7.34
C ARG A 376 -14.75 -7.34 -8.45
N ALA A 377 -13.83 -6.79 -9.25
CA ALA A 377 -13.23 -7.47 -10.39
C ALA A 377 -12.04 -8.33 -9.99
N MET A 378 -11.18 -7.82 -9.09
CA MET A 378 -9.92 -8.45 -8.71
C MET A 378 -9.96 -9.04 -7.30
N GLY A 379 -11.04 -8.91 -6.54
CA GLY A 379 -11.11 -9.40 -5.16
C GLY A 379 -10.05 -8.72 -4.28
N PRO A 380 -9.21 -9.48 -3.55
CA PRO A 380 -8.23 -8.93 -2.61
C PRO A 380 -6.96 -8.37 -3.29
N TYR A 381 -6.93 -8.26 -4.62
CA TYR A 381 -5.75 -7.83 -5.37
C TYR A 381 -5.86 -6.38 -5.85
N SER A 382 -4.70 -5.73 -6.02
CA SER A 382 -4.61 -4.43 -6.67
C SER A 382 -4.90 -4.57 -8.17
N ALA A 383 -5.43 -3.52 -8.80
CA ALA A 383 -5.58 -3.44 -10.26
C ALA A 383 -4.60 -2.42 -10.84
N TYR A 384 -3.68 -2.86 -11.70
CA TYR A 384 -2.72 -1.98 -12.38
C TYR A 384 -3.20 -1.68 -13.80
N VAL A 385 -3.44 -0.40 -14.10
CA VAL A 385 -3.91 0.05 -15.41
C VAL A 385 -2.83 0.94 -16.05
N GLU A 386 -2.29 0.51 -17.18
CA GLU A 386 -1.10 1.13 -17.79
C GLU A 386 -1.37 1.82 -19.13
N ASN A 387 -0.62 2.90 -19.38
CA ASN A 387 -0.62 3.58 -20.68
C ASN A 387 0.29 2.86 -21.69
N GLY A 388 0.36 3.38 -22.92
CA GLY A 388 1.18 2.80 -24.00
C GLY A 388 2.65 2.62 -23.64
N PRO A 389 3.37 3.69 -23.22
CA PRO A 389 4.78 3.59 -22.86
C PRO A 389 5.05 2.64 -21.67
N ALA A 390 4.23 2.67 -20.61
CA ALA A 390 4.41 1.75 -19.48
C ALA A 390 4.24 0.28 -19.89
N ARG A 391 3.29 0.00 -20.78
CA ARG A 391 3.10 -1.32 -21.37
C ARG A 391 4.29 -1.77 -22.19
N GLN A 392 4.87 -0.90 -23.02
CA GLN A 392 6.07 -1.22 -23.80
C GLN A 392 7.27 -1.56 -22.92
N ALA A 393 7.39 -0.88 -21.77
CA ALA A 393 8.42 -1.15 -20.77
C ALA A 393 8.12 -2.39 -19.88
N ASN A 394 6.93 -2.99 -19.99
CA ASN A 394 6.42 -4.09 -19.18
C ASN A 394 6.43 -3.78 -17.67
N ILE A 395 6.09 -2.53 -17.28
CA ILE A 395 6.18 -2.09 -15.89
C ILE A 395 5.21 -2.87 -15.00
N SER A 396 3.91 -2.85 -15.34
CA SER A 396 2.88 -3.47 -14.50
C SER A 396 3.06 -4.98 -14.38
N ARG A 397 3.47 -5.65 -15.46
CA ARG A 397 3.69 -7.11 -15.44
C ARG A 397 4.84 -7.48 -14.52
N LYS A 398 5.98 -6.77 -14.61
CA LYS A 398 7.13 -7.01 -13.70
C LYS A 398 6.76 -6.77 -12.24
N LEU A 399 5.97 -5.73 -11.96
CA LEU A 399 5.48 -5.45 -10.60
C LEU A 399 4.53 -6.53 -10.09
N ALA A 400 3.60 -7.01 -10.92
CA ALA A 400 2.69 -8.09 -10.56
C ALA A 400 3.45 -9.41 -10.30
N ASP A 401 4.36 -9.80 -11.20
CA ASP A 401 5.19 -11.02 -11.05
C ASP A 401 6.03 -11.00 -9.78
N LEU A 402 6.61 -9.85 -9.43
CA LEU A 402 7.33 -9.67 -8.16
C LEU A 402 6.38 -9.65 -6.96
N GLY A 403 5.20 -9.04 -7.11
CA GLY A 403 4.15 -9.04 -6.09
C GLY A 403 3.73 -10.45 -5.65
N ASP A 404 3.60 -11.38 -6.60
CA ASP A 404 3.30 -12.78 -6.33
C ASP A 404 4.36 -13.46 -5.45
N LEU A 405 5.63 -13.04 -5.58
CA LEU A 405 6.76 -13.55 -4.80
C LEU A 405 6.92 -12.87 -3.43
N TRP A 406 6.25 -11.73 -3.22
CA TRP A 406 6.37 -10.89 -2.01
C TRP A 406 5.05 -10.73 -1.24
N ALA A 407 4.05 -11.58 -1.53
CA ALA A 407 2.72 -11.54 -0.93
C ALA A 407 1.97 -10.19 -1.12
N ASP A 408 2.24 -9.50 -2.23
CA ASP A 408 1.65 -8.21 -2.61
C ASP A 408 1.11 -8.29 -4.04
N GLY A 409 0.20 -9.25 -4.25
CA GLY A 409 -0.30 -9.63 -5.58
C GLY A 409 -1.19 -8.57 -6.23
N ALA A 410 -1.14 -8.51 -7.55
CA ALA A 410 -1.89 -7.55 -8.35
C ALA A 410 -2.26 -8.11 -9.73
N GLU A 411 -3.37 -7.63 -10.26
CA GLU A 411 -3.84 -7.97 -11.60
C GLU A 411 -3.59 -6.82 -12.58
N VAL A 412 -3.03 -7.16 -13.75
CA VAL A 412 -2.76 -6.18 -14.80
C VAL A 412 -3.99 -6.03 -15.70
N SER A 413 -4.54 -4.83 -15.71
CA SER A 413 -5.67 -4.43 -16.55
C SER A 413 -5.21 -3.45 -17.63
N ARG A 414 -5.97 -3.34 -18.71
CA ARG A 414 -5.62 -2.51 -19.86
C ARG A 414 -6.66 -1.42 -20.07
N SER A 415 -6.17 -0.19 -20.17
CA SER A 415 -6.94 0.90 -20.77
C SER A 415 -7.13 0.65 -22.27
N ARG A 416 -8.31 0.98 -22.79
CA ARG A 416 -8.77 0.73 -24.16
C ARG A 416 -9.55 1.93 -24.68
N ARG A 417 -9.84 1.94 -25.98
CA ARG A 417 -10.64 3.02 -26.61
C ARG A 417 -11.98 3.27 -25.89
N GLU A 418 -12.62 2.22 -25.39
CA GLU A 418 -13.91 2.33 -24.68
C GLU A 418 -13.80 3.19 -23.41
N ASP A 419 -12.63 3.21 -22.78
CA ASP A 419 -12.35 4.00 -21.58
C ASP A 419 -12.24 5.50 -21.89
N TYR A 420 -11.65 5.83 -23.05
CA TYR A 420 -11.59 7.19 -23.57
C TYR A 420 -12.94 7.65 -24.13
N ASP A 421 -13.65 6.76 -24.83
CA ASP A 421 -15.00 7.02 -25.32
C ASP A 421 -16.00 7.27 -24.16
N PHE A 422 -15.80 6.61 -23.02
CA PHE A 422 -16.64 6.80 -21.85
C PHE A 422 -16.56 8.23 -21.30
N ILE A 423 -15.36 8.80 -21.23
CA ILE A 423 -15.09 10.12 -20.66
C ILE A 423 -15.18 11.25 -21.69
N ARG A 424 -15.45 10.95 -22.95
CA ARG A 424 -15.52 11.97 -24.01
C ARG A 424 -16.63 12.99 -23.72
N PRO A 425 -16.46 14.24 -24.18
CA PRO A 425 -17.48 15.26 -23.97
C PRO A 425 -18.72 14.93 -24.80
N ARG A 426 -19.89 15.23 -24.25
CA ARG A 426 -21.18 15.00 -24.94
C ARG A 426 -21.70 16.26 -25.64
N THR A 427 -21.15 17.41 -25.28
CA THR A 427 -21.49 18.73 -25.80
C THR A 427 -20.21 19.55 -25.94
N LEU A 428 -20.29 20.75 -26.50
CA LEU A 428 -19.13 21.66 -26.60
C LEU A 428 -18.81 22.39 -25.27
N ALA A 429 -19.61 22.18 -24.22
CA ALA A 429 -19.47 22.87 -22.94
C ALA A 429 -18.28 22.37 -22.10
N ASP A 430 -17.86 21.12 -22.31
CA ASP A 430 -16.83 20.41 -21.56
C ASP A 430 -15.86 19.71 -22.51
N ASP A 431 -14.70 19.33 -21.98
CA ASP A 431 -13.66 18.58 -22.70
C ASP A 431 -13.62 17.12 -22.26
N VAL A 432 -13.95 16.83 -20.99
CA VAL A 432 -14.05 15.46 -20.44
C VAL A 432 -15.14 15.35 -19.38
N LEU A 433 -15.69 14.16 -19.22
CA LEU A 433 -16.62 13.76 -18.17
C LEU A 433 -15.87 13.02 -17.05
N SER A 434 -16.04 13.42 -15.79
CA SER A 434 -15.34 12.80 -14.65
C SER A 434 -15.79 11.35 -14.38
N SER A 435 -17.10 11.10 -14.50
CA SER A 435 -17.75 9.81 -14.31
C SER A 435 -19.17 9.82 -14.88
N ASN A 436 -19.84 8.66 -14.93
CA ASN A 436 -21.30 8.64 -15.06
C ASN A 436 -21.96 8.89 -13.69
N ASN A 437 -23.28 8.80 -13.64
CA ASN A 437 -24.09 8.94 -12.43
C ASN A 437 -24.25 7.64 -11.62
N ALA A 438 -23.66 6.53 -12.08
CA ALA A 438 -23.73 5.25 -11.39
C ALA A 438 -22.53 5.07 -10.46
N ALA A 439 -22.73 4.37 -9.35
CA ALA A 439 -21.62 3.98 -8.48
C ALA A 439 -20.56 3.20 -9.28
N SER A 440 -19.27 3.47 -9.01
CA SER A 440 -18.19 2.84 -9.78
C SER A 440 -18.30 1.31 -9.82
N ALA A 441 -18.77 0.70 -8.71
CA ALA A 441 -18.90 -0.75 -8.54
C ALA A 441 -19.83 -1.45 -9.56
N VAL A 442 -20.73 -0.71 -10.21
CA VAL A 442 -21.66 -1.24 -11.23
C VAL A 442 -21.39 -0.69 -12.63
N THR A 443 -20.42 0.20 -12.77
CA THR A 443 -20.05 0.78 -14.07
C THR A 443 -19.17 -0.19 -14.85
N ALA A 444 -19.57 -0.56 -16.07
CA ALA A 444 -18.75 -1.39 -16.94
C ALA A 444 -17.37 -0.74 -17.16
N ARG A 445 -16.30 -1.54 -17.04
CA ARG A 445 -14.90 -1.06 -17.09
C ARG A 445 -14.58 -0.01 -16.01
N GLY A 446 -15.20 -0.13 -14.84
CA GLY A 446 -15.25 0.90 -13.81
C GLY A 446 -13.89 1.34 -13.25
N HIS A 447 -12.88 0.47 -13.26
CA HIS A 447 -11.51 0.79 -12.80
C HIS A 447 -10.55 1.16 -13.93
N GLN A 448 -10.93 0.94 -15.20
CA GLN A 448 -10.07 1.26 -16.35
C GLN A 448 -10.27 2.69 -16.84
N PHE A 449 -11.52 3.16 -16.96
CA PHE A 449 -11.80 4.54 -17.40
C PHE A 449 -11.24 5.66 -16.49
N PRO A 450 -11.08 5.50 -15.17
CA PRO A 450 -10.44 6.51 -14.33
C PRO A 450 -8.97 6.74 -14.70
N MET A 451 -8.25 5.70 -15.15
CA MET A 451 -6.89 5.87 -15.66
C MET A 451 -6.90 6.74 -16.93
N ALA A 452 -7.84 6.52 -17.86
CA ALA A 452 -7.97 7.33 -19.06
C ALA A 452 -8.29 8.80 -18.71
N PHE A 453 -9.16 9.01 -17.72
CA PHE A 453 -9.46 10.34 -17.17
C PHE A 453 -8.18 11.02 -16.66
N LEU A 454 -7.46 10.36 -15.76
CA LEU A 454 -6.20 10.86 -15.18
C LEU A 454 -5.16 11.16 -16.27
N ALA A 455 -5.06 10.33 -17.30
CA ALA A 455 -4.14 10.55 -18.41
C ALA A 455 -4.44 11.85 -19.16
N ILE A 456 -5.71 12.20 -19.39
CA ILE A 456 -6.08 13.46 -20.07
C ILE A 456 -5.88 14.67 -19.14
N VAL A 457 -6.45 14.64 -17.93
CA VAL A 457 -6.40 15.82 -17.04
C VAL A 457 -5.01 16.08 -16.48
N GLY A 458 -4.15 15.05 -16.42
CA GLY A 458 -2.72 15.17 -16.11
C GLY A 458 -1.84 15.47 -17.33
N GLY A 459 -2.41 15.55 -18.54
CA GLY A 459 -1.70 15.87 -19.79
C GLY A 459 -0.78 14.77 -20.31
N LEU A 460 -0.87 13.55 -19.78
CA LEU A 460 -0.08 12.38 -20.19
C LEU A 460 -0.54 11.78 -21.53
N ASP A 461 -1.76 12.10 -21.98
CA ASP A 461 -2.25 11.75 -23.32
C ASP A 461 -1.39 12.34 -24.44
N LYS A 462 -0.72 13.48 -24.17
CA LYS A 462 0.26 14.12 -25.06
C LYS A 462 1.62 13.39 -25.08
N HIS A 463 1.85 12.46 -24.15
CA HIS A 463 3.11 11.74 -23.94
C HIS A 463 2.98 10.22 -24.19
N GLY A 464 2.13 9.85 -25.15
CA GLY A 464 1.99 8.47 -25.61
C GLY A 464 3.24 7.92 -26.33
N THR A 465 3.18 6.65 -26.74
CA THR A 465 4.29 5.92 -27.38
C THR A 465 4.94 6.66 -28.56
N GLU A 466 4.13 7.29 -29.42
CA GLU A 466 4.62 7.97 -30.63
C GLU A 466 4.95 9.45 -30.39
N SER A 467 4.90 9.93 -29.14
CA SER A 467 5.22 11.32 -28.81
C SER A 467 6.73 11.57 -28.84
N ALA A 468 7.13 12.85 -28.90
CA ALA A 468 8.54 13.23 -28.85
C ALA A 468 9.22 12.87 -27.52
N GLN A 469 8.45 12.81 -26.42
CA GLN A 469 8.92 12.40 -25.10
C GLN A 469 7.88 11.48 -24.44
N PRO A 470 7.90 10.18 -24.73
CA PRO A 470 6.97 9.23 -24.14
C PRO A 470 7.17 9.11 -22.62
N LEU A 471 6.07 9.18 -21.85
CA LEU A 471 6.11 9.05 -20.40
C LEU A 471 5.34 7.79 -19.95
N PRO A 472 6.01 6.80 -19.35
CA PRO A 472 5.33 5.63 -18.81
C PRO A 472 4.53 5.98 -17.56
N TYR A 473 3.25 5.62 -17.57
CA TYR A 473 2.32 5.85 -16.48
C TYR A 473 1.50 4.60 -16.13
N VAL A 474 1.44 4.28 -14.84
CA VAL A 474 0.60 3.21 -14.28
C VAL A 474 -0.31 3.77 -13.19
N HIS A 475 -1.61 3.54 -13.33
CA HIS A 475 -2.58 3.75 -12.26
C HIS A 475 -2.72 2.47 -11.44
N MET A 476 -2.47 2.55 -10.14
CA MET A 476 -2.62 1.45 -9.17
C MET A 476 -3.87 1.67 -8.33
N ASP A 477 -4.94 0.95 -8.66
CA ASP A 477 -6.16 0.93 -7.86
C ASP A 477 -6.06 -0.17 -6.79
N ILE A 478 -5.92 0.25 -5.53
CA ILE A 478 -5.75 -0.62 -4.37
C ILE A 478 -7.05 -0.80 -3.58
N ALA A 479 -8.21 -0.45 -4.16
CA ALA A 479 -9.50 -0.61 -3.48
C ALA A 479 -9.87 -2.08 -3.17
N GLY A 480 -9.26 -3.06 -3.86
CA GLY A 480 -9.41 -4.49 -3.54
C GLY A 480 -8.44 -4.97 -2.45
N SER A 481 -7.21 -4.45 -2.47
CA SER A 481 -6.09 -4.96 -1.66
C SER A 481 -5.79 -4.13 -0.43
N GLY A 482 -6.30 -2.90 -0.29
CA GLY A 482 -5.81 -1.94 0.70
C GLY A 482 -6.13 -2.29 2.16
N VAL A 483 -7.07 -3.21 2.42
CA VAL A 483 -7.40 -3.73 3.75
C VAL A 483 -7.61 -5.24 3.73
N GLU A 484 -7.22 -5.92 4.81
CA GLU A 484 -7.43 -7.35 4.95
C GLU A 484 -8.92 -7.72 4.90
N GLY A 485 -9.24 -8.77 4.11
CA GLY A 485 -10.60 -9.31 4.01
C GLY A 485 -11.62 -8.38 3.36
N GLY A 486 -11.20 -7.20 2.85
CA GLY A 486 -12.12 -6.19 2.33
C GLY A 486 -12.94 -5.48 3.41
N ASP A 487 -12.61 -5.66 4.69
CA ASP A 487 -13.27 -4.96 5.81
C ASP A 487 -12.68 -3.56 5.97
N TRP A 488 -13.23 -2.61 5.22
CA TRP A 488 -12.76 -1.22 5.24
C TRP A 488 -13.03 -0.49 6.56
N GLN A 489 -13.85 -1.05 7.46
CA GLN A 489 -14.15 -0.42 8.75
C GLN A 489 -13.23 -0.92 9.87
N HIS A 490 -12.95 -2.22 9.92
CA HIS A 490 -12.18 -2.82 11.02
C HIS A 490 -10.93 -3.57 10.56
N GLY A 491 -10.83 -3.88 9.27
CA GLY A 491 -9.67 -4.54 8.69
C GLY A 491 -8.39 -3.74 8.86
N LYS A 492 -7.29 -4.47 9.02
CA LYS A 492 -5.95 -3.87 9.05
C LYS A 492 -5.59 -3.44 7.63
N PRO A 493 -5.08 -2.22 7.43
CA PRO A 493 -4.50 -1.87 6.15
C PRO A 493 -3.37 -2.84 5.78
N THR A 494 -3.28 -3.20 4.51
CA THR A 494 -2.25 -4.13 4.02
C THR A 494 -0.95 -3.41 3.67
N ALA A 495 -1.02 -2.10 3.43
CA ALA A 495 0.05 -1.29 2.85
C ALA A 495 0.46 -1.74 1.43
N ALA A 496 -0.43 -2.40 0.69
CA ALA A 496 -0.25 -2.57 -0.75
C ALA A 496 -0.08 -1.17 -1.40
N THR A 497 0.96 -0.90 -2.17
CA THR A 497 1.88 -1.82 -2.89
C THR A 497 3.35 -1.71 -2.47
N VAL A 498 3.62 -1.43 -1.18
CA VAL A 498 4.97 -1.15 -0.66
C VAL A 498 5.97 -2.27 -0.96
N SER A 499 5.58 -3.54 -0.78
CA SER A 499 6.49 -4.68 -0.95
C SER A 499 6.87 -4.90 -2.41
N SER A 500 5.91 -4.90 -3.32
CA SER A 500 6.16 -5.11 -4.75
C SER A 500 6.98 -3.99 -5.37
N LEU A 501 6.71 -2.73 -4.99
CA LEU A 501 7.53 -1.58 -5.38
C LEU A 501 8.97 -1.70 -4.86
N PHE A 502 9.13 -2.05 -3.57
CA PHE A 502 10.45 -2.22 -2.97
C PHE A 502 11.25 -3.34 -3.65
N ALA A 503 10.63 -4.50 -3.87
CA ALA A 503 11.26 -5.62 -4.53
C ALA A 503 11.72 -5.30 -5.95
N ARG A 504 10.99 -4.45 -6.68
CA ARG A 504 11.32 -4.09 -8.06
C ARG A 504 12.44 -3.06 -8.17
N TYR A 505 12.46 -2.10 -7.25
CA TYR A 505 13.23 -0.87 -7.41
C TYR A 505 14.33 -0.66 -6.37
N CYS A 506 14.29 -1.36 -5.24
CA CYS A 506 15.28 -1.20 -4.18
C CYS A 506 16.23 -2.40 -4.08
N LEU A 507 15.73 -3.61 -4.32
CA LEU A 507 16.53 -4.83 -4.41
C LEU A 507 17.12 -5.00 -5.81
#